data_AF-A0A0P1L9T5-F1
#
_entry.id   AF-A0A0P1L9T5-F1
#
_cell.length_a   1.000
_cell.length_b   1.000
_cell.length_c   1.000
_cell.angle_alpha   90.00
_cell.angle_beta   90.00
_cell.angle_gamma   90.00
#
_symmetry.space_group_name_H-M   'P 1'
#
loop_
_entity.id
_entity.type
_entity.pdbx_description
1 polymer ?
#
loop_
_entity_poly.entity_id
_entity_poly.type
_entity_poly.pdbx_seq_one_letter_code
_entity_poly.pdbx_strand_id
1 'polypeptide(L)'
;MKAKILIPLILISLGLFSCSELKEEIITPPALLKLTYKDDIKKILDDHCVSCHNPASTNFDLSTYFGIVQSGVAIPGDPNSKIVVATQPGGSMREYLGADAGLKADKIKKWVIEDSLALGAIKIHPSDWVQVGSENSHGKFIRKTSWNLDQCKQCHGSNYNGGISKSSCYTCHSAPGGPEACNTCHGNLLNSAPPRDLSNNFSTSSPGVGAHQAHVVGGKLSLGFDCNECHVKPSNLKSPGHLPVSSDDTTPNKAEVIFQPLSLSRNSTPIGIGDSLVPNPNYNYEQLTCSNTYCHGYFRNGNLGNTPKWNVVDGTQSACGTCHGLPPGGNHPGVSSTSCASSCHNDVVELSGGQLRIKDKSKHVNGKLSLYGYELDFSVKQKDKIVGLGLK
;
A
#
# COMPACT_ATOMS: atom_id res chain seq x y z
N MET A 1 -98.84 -32.86 -23.85
CA MET A 1 -98.38 -33.51 -25.10
C MET A 1 -96.93 -33.14 -25.34
N LYS A 2 -96.11 -34.13 -25.74
CA LYS A 2 -94.78 -34.16 -26.43
C LYS A 2 -94.12 -32.80 -26.77
N ALA A 3 -92.80 -32.58 -26.79
CA ALA A 3 -91.58 -33.36 -26.52
C ALA A 3 -90.36 -32.41 -26.78
N LYS A 4 -89.19 -32.68 -26.15
CA LYS A 4 -87.79 -32.60 -26.66
C LYS A 4 -87.30 -31.24 -27.27
N ILE A 5 -86.08 -30.68 -27.11
CA ILE A 5 -84.74 -31.16 -26.69
C ILE A 5 -83.71 -29.97 -26.78
N LEU A 6 -82.60 -30.04 -26.01
CA LEU A 6 -81.23 -29.43 -26.15
C LEU A 6 -80.90 -27.92 -25.90
N ILE A 7 -80.43 -27.60 -24.67
CA ILE A 7 -79.12 -27.07 -24.15
C ILE A 7 -78.09 -26.41 -25.14
N PRO A 8 -77.12 -25.54 -24.71
CA PRO A 8 -77.13 -24.18 -24.07
C PRO A 8 -76.21 -23.15 -24.79
N LEU A 9 -76.16 -21.89 -24.34
CA LEU A 9 -74.90 -21.10 -24.32
C LEU A 9 -74.97 -20.04 -23.19
N ILE A 10 -74.13 -20.22 -22.17
CA ILE A 10 -73.99 -19.29 -21.04
C ILE A 10 -72.88 -18.29 -21.36
N LEU A 11 -73.21 -17.02 -21.21
CA LEU A 11 -72.33 -15.86 -21.26
C LEU A 11 -72.34 -15.21 -19.87
N ILE A 12 -71.26 -14.51 -19.54
CA ILE A 12 -71.07 -13.55 -18.41
C ILE A 12 -70.37 -14.12 -17.16
N SER A 13 -69.12 -13.68 -16.90
CA SER A 13 -68.82 -12.65 -15.88
C SER A 13 -67.34 -12.61 -15.46
N LEU A 14 -66.85 -11.37 -15.35
CA LEU A 14 -65.63 -10.85 -14.73
C LEU A 14 -65.18 -11.51 -13.40
N GLY A 15 -63.86 -11.54 -13.16
CA GLY A 15 -63.29 -11.45 -11.81
C GLY A 15 -61.84 -11.91 -11.62
N LEU A 16 -60.97 -10.95 -11.29
CA LEU A 16 -59.83 -11.03 -10.35
C LEU A 16 -58.42 -11.44 -10.84
N PHE A 17 -57.53 -10.46 -10.62
CA PHE A 17 -56.11 -10.46 -10.29
C PHE A 17 -55.41 -11.79 -9.92
N SER A 18 -54.12 -11.81 -10.31
CA SER A 18 -52.98 -12.45 -9.63
C SER A 18 -52.56 -13.83 -10.13
N CYS A 19 -51.40 -13.89 -10.79
CA CYS A 19 -50.44 -15.00 -10.75
C CYS A 19 -49.09 -14.52 -11.33
N SER A 20 -48.21 -13.97 -10.50
CA SER A 20 -46.76 -14.09 -10.72
C SER A 20 -46.12 -14.61 -9.44
N GLU A 21 -45.78 -15.90 -9.47
CA GLU A 21 -44.69 -16.55 -8.73
C GLU A 21 -44.71 -16.41 -7.19
N LEU A 22 -45.36 -17.37 -6.54
CA LEU A 22 -44.97 -17.78 -5.19
C LEU A 22 -43.59 -18.44 -5.27
N LYS A 23 -42.56 -17.71 -4.87
CA LYS A 23 -41.25 -18.26 -4.56
C LYS A 23 -41.36 -18.97 -3.21
N GLU A 24 -41.41 -20.30 -3.22
CA GLU A 24 -41.24 -21.09 -1.99
C GLU A 24 -39.83 -20.84 -1.44
N GLU A 25 -39.74 -20.16 -0.29
CA GLU A 25 -38.52 -20.16 0.50
C GLU A 25 -38.32 -21.56 1.09
N ILE A 26 -37.35 -22.30 0.54
CA ILE A 26 -36.83 -23.51 1.16
C ILE A 26 -36.12 -23.09 2.44
N ILE A 27 -36.79 -23.25 3.58
CA ILE A 27 -36.16 -23.14 4.90
C ILE A 27 -35.31 -24.41 5.08
N THR A 28 -34.01 -24.32 4.79
CA THR A 28 -33.05 -25.37 5.21
C THR A 28 -33.11 -25.53 6.73
N PRO A 29 -33.21 -26.77 7.27
CA PRO A 29 -33.08 -26.99 8.71
C PRO A 29 -31.73 -26.45 9.20
N PRO A 30 -31.64 -25.79 10.37
CA PRO A 30 -30.37 -25.30 10.87
C PRO A 30 -29.39 -26.47 11.02
N ALA A 31 -28.16 -26.31 10.53
CA ALA A 31 -27.07 -27.23 10.85
C ALA A 31 -26.97 -27.35 12.39
N LEU A 32 -26.83 -28.59 12.91
CA LEU A 32 -26.57 -28.83 14.33
C LEU A 32 -25.40 -27.94 14.77
N LEU A 33 -25.69 -26.96 15.62
CA LEU A 33 -24.71 -25.96 16.03
C LEU A 33 -23.57 -26.65 16.79
N LYS A 34 -22.33 -26.50 16.31
CA LYS A 34 -21.14 -27.00 17.03
C LYS A 34 -21.01 -26.26 18.36
N LEU A 35 -20.69 -26.98 19.44
CA LEU A 35 -20.37 -26.33 20.71
C LEU A 35 -19.01 -25.65 20.62
N THR A 36 -18.90 -24.44 21.19
CA THR A 36 -17.65 -23.68 21.19
C THR A 36 -17.14 -23.42 22.60
N TYR A 37 -15.82 -23.22 22.73
CA TYR A 37 -15.23 -22.84 24.01
C TYR A 37 -15.86 -21.55 24.54
N LYS A 38 -15.97 -20.54 23.66
CA LYS A 38 -16.44 -19.21 24.04
C LYS A 38 -17.89 -19.21 24.49
N ASP A 39 -18.75 -19.91 23.76
CA ASP A 39 -20.20 -19.78 23.92
C ASP A 39 -20.75 -20.81 24.90
N ASP A 40 -20.17 -22.01 24.94
CA ASP A 40 -20.78 -23.15 25.64
C ASP A 40 -19.98 -23.64 26.84
N ILE A 41 -18.64 -23.53 26.81
CA ILE A 41 -17.78 -24.23 27.78
C ILE A 41 -17.14 -23.29 28.79
N LYS A 42 -16.74 -22.08 28.39
CA LYS A 42 -16.00 -21.16 29.25
C LYS A 42 -16.74 -20.90 30.56
N LYS A 43 -18.05 -20.63 30.48
CA LYS A 43 -18.86 -20.36 31.67
C LYS A 43 -18.90 -21.56 32.63
N ILE A 44 -19.00 -22.78 32.10
CA ILE A 44 -19.01 -24.00 32.92
C ILE A 44 -17.69 -24.13 33.69
N LEU A 45 -16.55 -23.89 33.03
CA LEU A 45 -15.24 -23.98 33.67
C LEU A 45 -15.02 -22.86 34.68
N ASP A 46 -15.39 -21.62 34.36
CA ASP A 46 -15.28 -20.47 35.24
C ASP A 46 -16.05 -20.70 36.55
N ASP A 47 -17.30 -21.16 36.44
CA ASP A 47 -18.20 -21.32 37.58
C ASP A 47 -17.80 -22.51 38.49
N HIS A 48 -17.26 -23.58 37.92
CA HIS A 48 -17.14 -24.88 38.61
C HIS A 48 -15.70 -25.40 38.76
N CYS A 49 -14.72 -24.82 38.06
CA CYS A 49 -13.37 -25.41 37.99
C CYS A 49 -12.26 -24.39 38.26
N VAL A 50 -12.40 -23.14 37.80
CA VAL A 50 -11.32 -22.14 37.82
C VAL A 50 -10.92 -21.71 39.24
N SER A 51 -11.81 -21.80 40.22
CA SER A 51 -11.47 -21.52 41.63
C SER A 51 -10.29 -22.37 42.13
N CYS A 52 -10.16 -23.60 41.63
CA CYS A 52 -9.07 -24.53 41.99
C CYS A 52 -8.09 -24.80 40.84
N HIS A 53 -8.47 -24.56 39.58
CA HIS A 53 -7.66 -24.81 38.38
C HIS A 53 -7.44 -23.51 37.59
N ASN A 54 -6.56 -22.66 38.11
CA ASN A 54 -6.18 -21.36 37.57
C ASN A 54 -4.66 -21.27 37.40
N PRO A 55 -4.09 -20.13 36.93
CA PRO A 55 -2.65 -20.03 36.70
C PRO A 55 -1.78 -20.20 37.95
N ALA A 56 -2.34 -20.03 39.16
CA ALA A 56 -1.63 -20.25 40.41
C ALA A 56 -1.68 -21.71 40.89
N SER A 57 -2.45 -22.57 40.22
CA SER A 57 -2.58 -23.99 40.56
C SER A 57 -1.35 -24.79 40.10
N THR A 58 -0.90 -25.77 40.90
CA THR A 58 0.31 -26.57 40.61
C THR A 58 0.16 -27.59 39.49
N ASN A 59 -1.05 -27.78 38.96
CA ASN A 59 -1.36 -28.85 38.00
C ASN A 59 -1.62 -28.32 36.58
N PHE A 60 -2.67 -27.52 36.39
CA PHE A 60 -3.05 -26.97 35.08
C PHE A 60 -4.03 -25.80 35.23
N ASP A 61 -4.07 -24.93 34.21
CA ASP A 61 -4.95 -23.76 34.14
C ASP A 61 -6.17 -24.03 33.25
N LEU A 62 -7.38 -23.86 33.81
CA LEU A 62 -8.64 -23.92 33.07
C LEU A 62 -9.29 -22.55 32.82
N SER A 63 -8.67 -21.45 33.28
CA SER A 63 -9.24 -20.09 33.18
C SER A 63 -9.20 -19.50 31.78
N THR A 64 -8.33 -20.04 30.93
CA THR A 64 -8.15 -19.59 29.54
C THR A 64 -8.18 -20.79 28.58
N TYR A 65 -8.63 -20.56 27.35
CA TYR A 65 -8.58 -21.59 26.31
C TYR A 65 -7.17 -22.14 26.11
N PHE A 66 -6.18 -21.24 26.13
CA PHE A 66 -4.78 -21.64 25.97
C PHE A 66 -4.27 -22.44 27.15
N GLY A 67 -4.64 -22.11 28.39
CA GLY A 67 -4.32 -22.93 29.56
C GLY A 67 -4.83 -24.37 29.42
N ILE A 68 -6.05 -24.53 28.90
CA ILE A 68 -6.68 -25.85 28.70
C ILE A 68 -5.96 -26.64 27.61
N VAL A 69 -5.71 -26.02 26.45
CA VAL A 69 -5.07 -26.72 25.32
C VAL A 69 -3.59 -27.03 25.61
N GLN A 70 -2.87 -26.12 26.27
CA GLN A 70 -1.44 -26.30 26.53
C GLN A 70 -1.17 -27.26 27.68
N SER A 71 -2.09 -27.42 28.63
CA SER A 71 -1.93 -28.34 29.75
C SER A 71 -2.15 -29.82 29.38
N GLY A 72 -2.66 -30.10 28.17
CA GLY A 72 -2.99 -31.47 27.74
C GLY A 72 -4.13 -32.10 28.53
N VAL A 73 -4.90 -31.32 29.30
CA VAL A 73 -6.07 -31.79 30.05
C VAL A 73 -7.25 -32.14 29.14
N ALA A 74 -7.31 -31.52 27.96
CA ALA A 74 -8.27 -31.78 26.91
C ALA A 74 -7.52 -32.03 25.60
N ILE A 75 -7.78 -33.15 24.94
CA ILE A 75 -7.16 -33.55 23.67
C ILE A 75 -8.29 -33.67 22.62
N PRO A 76 -8.24 -32.92 21.51
CA PRO A 76 -9.29 -32.96 20.49
C PRO A 76 -9.54 -34.38 19.99
N GLY A 77 -10.79 -34.83 19.99
CA GLY A 77 -11.19 -36.13 19.48
C GLY A 77 -10.93 -37.33 20.40
N ASP A 78 -10.24 -37.14 21.55
CA ASP A 78 -9.88 -38.24 22.44
C ASP A 78 -10.90 -38.40 23.59
N PRO A 79 -11.67 -39.52 23.62
CA PRO A 79 -12.59 -39.80 24.73
C PRO A 79 -11.89 -40.02 26.07
N ASN A 80 -10.58 -40.31 26.07
CA ASN A 80 -9.78 -40.51 27.28
C ASN A 80 -9.11 -39.22 27.79
N SER A 81 -9.40 -38.07 27.16
CA SER A 81 -9.01 -36.75 27.67
C SER A 81 -9.31 -36.63 29.16
N LYS A 82 -8.35 -36.15 29.96
CA LYS A 82 -8.48 -36.08 31.44
C LYS A 82 -9.75 -35.34 31.87
N ILE A 83 -10.07 -34.23 31.21
CA ILE A 83 -11.29 -33.45 31.49
C ILE A 83 -12.58 -34.22 31.18
N VAL A 84 -12.55 -35.11 30.18
CA VAL A 84 -13.70 -35.95 29.82
C VAL A 84 -13.86 -37.06 30.85
N VAL A 85 -12.80 -37.84 31.11
CA VAL A 85 -12.84 -38.94 32.09
C VAL A 85 -13.23 -38.43 33.48
N ALA A 86 -12.72 -37.27 33.89
CA ALA A 86 -12.98 -36.70 35.21
C ALA A 86 -14.44 -36.19 35.37
N THR A 87 -15.12 -35.77 34.30
CA THR A 87 -16.48 -35.18 34.36
C THR A 87 -17.60 -36.18 34.06
N GLN A 88 -17.29 -37.28 33.38
CA GLN A 88 -18.23 -38.33 33.00
C GLN A 88 -18.63 -39.24 34.19
N PRO A 89 -19.69 -40.07 34.08
CA PRO A 89 -20.15 -40.91 35.20
C PRO A 89 -19.02 -41.77 35.78
N GLY A 90 -18.84 -41.72 37.11
CA GLY A 90 -17.73 -42.39 37.81
C GLY A 90 -16.40 -41.62 37.84
N GLY A 91 -16.33 -40.44 37.20
CA GLY A 91 -15.16 -39.56 37.20
C GLY A 91 -14.99 -38.78 38.50
N SER A 92 -13.74 -38.48 38.85
CA SER A 92 -13.36 -37.86 40.13
C SER A 92 -13.81 -36.41 40.31
N MET A 93 -14.22 -35.72 39.26
CA MET A 93 -14.60 -34.29 39.29
C MET A 93 -16.08 -34.05 38.98
N ARG A 94 -16.86 -35.12 38.77
CA ARG A 94 -18.27 -35.01 38.37
C ARG A 94 -19.15 -34.33 39.41
N GLU A 95 -18.88 -34.54 40.70
CA GLU A 95 -19.67 -33.96 41.80
C GLU A 95 -19.60 -32.42 41.84
N TYR A 96 -18.50 -31.83 41.37
CA TYR A 96 -18.28 -30.38 41.39
C TYR A 96 -19.01 -29.62 40.28
N LEU A 97 -19.59 -30.32 39.29
CA LEU A 97 -20.43 -29.71 38.25
C LEU A 97 -21.80 -29.24 38.76
N GLY A 98 -22.16 -29.62 39.99
CA GLY A 98 -23.39 -29.19 40.67
C GLY A 98 -24.66 -29.66 39.98
N ALA A 99 -25.71 -28.83 40.03
CA ALA A 99 -26.96 -29.10 39.32
C ALA A 99 -26.71 -29.29 37.81
N ASP A 100 -27.47 -30.20 37.19
CA ASP A 100 -27.36 -30.55 35.77
C ASP A 100 -25.98 -31.09 35.36
N ALA A 101 -25.24 -31.71 36.29
CA ALA A 101 -23.92 -32.28 36.03
C ALA A 101 -23.88 -33.18 34.79
N GLY A 102 -24.94 -33.94 34.51
CA GLY A 102 -25.06 -34.76 33.30
C GLY A 102 -24.98 -33.94 32.02
N LEU A 103 -25.82 -32.91 31.89
CA LEU A 103 -25.87 -32.05 30.71
C LEU A 103 -24.57 -31.26 30.49
N LYS A 104 -23.97 -30.75 31.58
CA LYS A 104 -22.68 -30.02 31.50
C LYS A 104 -21.53 -30.95 31.12
N ALA A 105 -21.48 -32.14 31.70
CA ALA A 105 -20.49 -33.15 31.34
C ALA A 105 -20.63 -33.59 29.88
N ASP A 106 -21.86 -33.72 29.38
CA ASP A 106 -22.13 -34.08 27.99
C ASP A 106 -21.74 -32.95 27.02
N LYS A 107 -21.97 -31.68 27.40
CA LYS A 107 -21.46 -30.53 26.63
C LYS A 107 -19.94 -30.51 26.55
N ILE A 108 -19.25 -30.70 27.69
CA ILE A 108 -17.78 -30.77 27.72
C ILE A 108 -17.28 -31.94 26.87
N LYS A 109 -17.87 -33.13 27.02
CA LYS A 109 -17.52 -34.32 26.23
C LYS A 109 -17.72 -34.09 24.74
N LYS A 110 -18.88 -33.56 24.34
CA LYS A 110 -19.18 -33.24 22.95
C LYS A 110 -18.21 -32.20 22.39
N TRP A 111 -17.91 -31.15 23.15
CA TRP A 111 -16.94 -30.14 22.74
C TRP A 111 -15.53 -30.70 22.54
N VAL A 112 -15.06 -31.57 23.44
CA VAL A 112 -13.73 -32.19 23.36
C VAL A 112 -13.64 -33.22 22.24
N ILE A 113 -14.59 -34.14 22.17
CA ILE A 113 -14.53 -35.31 21.28
C ILE A 113 -15.07 -34.97 19.89
N GLU A 114 -16.27 -34.40 19.81
CA GLU A 114 -16.98 -34.24 18.53
C GLU A 114 -16.66 -32.90 17.87
N ASP A 115 -16.65 -31.82 18.65
CA ASP A 115 -16.41 -30.47 18.13
C ASP A 115 -14.92 -30.08 18.19
N SER A 116 -14.05 -31.03 18.55
CA SER A 116 -12.57 -30.94 18.45
C SER A 116 -11.96 -29.71 19.14
N LEU A 117 -12.38 -29.44 20.38
CA LEU A 117 -12.02 -28.25 21.14
C LEU A 117 -12.26 -26.96 20.35
N ALA A 118 -13.31 -26.89 19.53
CA ALA A 118 -13.62 -25.68 18.78
C ALA A 118 -13.58 -24.47 19.73
N LEU A 119 -12.60 -23.59 19.56
CA LEU A 119 -12.56 -22.29 20.26
C LEU A 119 -13.83 -21.48 19.95
N GLY A 120 -14.38 -21.76 18.77
CA GLY A 120 -15.24 -20.94 17.93
C GLY A 120 -14.66 -21.04 16.51
N ALA A 121 -15.50 -21.09 15.47
CA ALA A 121 -15.01 -21.27 14.11
C ALA A 121 -14.15 -20.07 13.69
N ILE A 122 -12.85 -20.27 13.51
CA ILE A 122 -11.95 -19.25 12.99
C ILE A 122 -10.97 -19.86 11.96
N LYS A 123 -11.47 -20.18 10.77
CA LYS A 123 -10.70 -19.96 9.53
C LYS A 123 -10.99 -18.51 9.13
N ILE A 124 -10.24 -17.53 9.66
CA ILE A 124 -10.52 -16.11 9.34
C ILE A 124 -10.24 -15.82 7.87
N HIS A 125 -9.26 -16.51 7.27
CA HIS A 125 -8.83 -16.24 5.91
C HIS A 125 -9.04 -17.45 4.98
N PRO A 126 -9.33 -17.21 3.69
CA PRO A 126 -9.34 -18.24 2.64
C PRO A 126 -8.01 -19.00 2.52
N SER A 127 -8.03 -20.19 1.93
CA SER A 127 -6.84 -21.04 1.77
C SER A 127 -5.77 -20.48 0.83
N ASP A 128 -6.17 -19.56 -0.05
CA ASP A 128 -5.34 -18.87 -1.04
C ASP A 128 -4.92 -17.46 -0.60
N TRP A 129 -5.10 -17.10 0.67
CA TRP A 129 -4.78 -15.79 1.26
C TRP A 129 -3.35 -15.31 1.03
N VAL A 130 -2.37 -16.22 1.00
CA VAL A 130 -0.95 -15.88 0.80
C VAL A 130 -0.51 -15.86 -0.66
N GLN A 131 -1.39 -16.25 -1.59
CA GLN A 131 -1.05 -16.35 -3.01
C GLN A 131 -1.25 -14.99 -3.68
N VAL A 132 -0.17 -14.28 -4.01
CA VAL A 132 -0.20 -12.90 -4.55
C VAL A 132 -1.16 -12.73 -5.74
N GLY A 133 -1.27 -13.73 -6.61
CA GLY A 133 -2.16 -13.72 -7.79
C GLY A 133 -3.64 -13.95 -7.49
N SER A 134 -3.98 -14.58 -6.35
CA SER A 134 -5.38 -14.92 -6.02
C SER A 134 -6.23 -13.67 -5.77
N GLU A 135 -7.51 -13.74 -6.16
CA GLU A 135 -8.55 -12.76 -5.80
C GLU A 135 -8.77 -12.60 -4.29
N ASN A 136 -8.51 -13.66 -3.54
CA ASN A 136 -8.63 -13.71 -2.09
C ASN A 136 -7.32 -13.38 -1.38
N SER A 137 -6.28 -12.93 -2.09
CA SER A 137 -5.00 -12.62 -1.47
C SER A 137 -5.10 -11.47 -0.46
N HIS A 138 -4.31 -11.52 0.60
CA HIS A 138 -4.25 -10.46 1.62
C HIS A 138 -3.92 -9.10 1.01
N GLY A 139 -3.03 -9.04 0.01
CA GLY A 139 -2.72 -7.80 -0.70
C GLY A 139 -3.93 -7.22 -1.45
N LYS A 140 -4.76 -8.05 -2.12
CA LYS A 140 -6.01 -7.58 -2.74
C LYS A 140 -7.07 -7.20 -1.71
N PHE A 141 -7.14 -7.91 -0.59
CA PHE A 141 -8.05 -7.54 0.50
C PHE A 141 -7.69 -6.17 1.09
N ILE A 142 -6.42 -5.95 1.44
CA ILE A 142 -5.93 -4.68 1.99
C ILE A 142 -6.25 -3.52 1.03
N ARG A 143 -6.05 -3.71 -0.28
CA ARG A 143 -6.46 -2.73 -1.31
C ARG A 143 -7.97 -2.43 -1.30
N LYS A 144 -8.81 -3.46 -1.22
CA LYS A 144 -10.27 -3.32 -1.18
C LYS A 144 -10.76 -2.63 0.10
N THR A 145 -9.98 -2.69 1.18
CA THR A 145 -10.28 -2.04 2.46
C THR A 145 -9.48 -0.74 2.65
N SER A 146 -9.19 -0.02 1.57
CA SER A 146 -8.48 1.28 1.58
C SER A 146 -7.18 1.26 2.37
N TRP A 147 -6.40 0.19 2.20
CA TRP A 147 -5.08 0.00 2.83
C TRP A 147 -5.11 -0.02 4.37
N ASN A 148 -6.27 -0.30 4.97
CA ASN A 148 -6.42 -0.38 6.42
C ASN A 148 -5.80 -1.68 6.99
N LEU A 149 -4.61 -1.54 7.58
CA LEU A 149 -3.91 -2.63 8.29
C LEU A 149 -4.25 -2.73 9.78
N ASP A 150 -4.99 -1.77 10.36
CA ASP A 150 -5.29 -1.76 11.79
C ASP A 150 -6.25 -2.88 12.19
N GLN A 151 -7.14 -3.29 11.27
CA GLN A 151 -8.00 -4.46 11.48
C GLN A 151 -7.20 -5.75 11.74
N CYS A 152 -6.02 -5.89 11.14
CA CYS A 152 -5.18 -7.07 11.31
C CYS A 152 -4.55 -7.12 12.72
N LYS A 153 -4.31 -5.96 13.35
CA LYS A 153 -3.70 -5.86 14.69
C LYS A 153 -4.54 -6.54 15.77
N GLN A 154 -5.86 -6.63 15.57
CA GLN A 154 -6.79 -7.29 16.50
C GLN A 154 -6.43 -8.77 16.76
N CYS A 155 -5.89 -9.45 15.74
CA CYS A 155 -5.50 -10.86 15.84
C CYS A 155 -3.98 -11.05 15.78
N HIS A 156 -3.28 -10.30 14.94
CA HIS A 156 -1.84 -10.44 14.68
C HIS A 156 -0.97 -9.61 15.64
N GLY A 157 -1.58 -8.93 16.61
CA GLY A 157 -0.90 -8.08 17.60
C GLY A 157 -0.66 -6.67 17.08
N SER A 158 -0.52 -5.72 18.01
CA SER A 158 -0.28 -4.29 17.71
C SER A 158 0.97 -4.04 16.87
N ASN A 159 1.95 -4.94 16.97
CA ASN A 159 3.21 -4.92 16.23
C ASN A 159 3.28 -5.94 15.10
N TYR A 160 2.18 -6.61 14.73
CA TYR A 160 2.13 -7.65 13.69
C TYR A 160 3.00 -8.91 13.92
N ASN A 161 3.50 -9.12 15.14
CA ASN A 161 4.36 -10.28 15.49
C ASN A 161 3.59 -11.55 15.87
N GLY A 162 2.31 -11.62 15.51
CA GLY A 162 1.50 -12.83 15.63
C GLY A 162 0.42 -12.77 16.69
N GLY A 163 0.53 -11.93 17.73
CA GLY A 163 -0.53 -11.71 18.72
C GLY A 163 -1.23 -13.01 19.17
N ILE A 164 -2.56 -13.01 19.13
CA ILE A 164 -3.38 -14.21 19.43
C ILE A 164 -3.45 -15.21 18.27
N SER A 165 -3.19 -14.78 17.03
CA SER A 165 -3.19 -15.65 15.85
C SER A 165 -1.92 -16.51 15.73
N LYS A 166 -0.88 -16.18 16.49
CA LYS A 166 0.47 -16.75 16.45
C LYS A 166 1.15 -16.68 15.07
N SER A 167 0.57 -15.91 14.13
CA SER A 167 1.05 -15.81 12.74
C SER A 167 1.67 -14.45 12.51
N SER A 168 3.01 -14.38 12.48
CA SER A 168 3.75 -13.12 12.31
C SER A 168 3.81 -12.69 10.85
N CYS A 169 3.50 -11.42 10.57
CA CYS A 169 3.67 -10.81 9.25
C CYS A 169 5.15 -10.70 8.84
N TYR A 170 6.07 -10.65 9.82
CA TYR A 170 7.51 -10.55 9.58
C TYR A 170 8.13 -11.81 9.01
N THR A 171 7.39 -12.91 8.98
CA THR A 171 7.81 -14.15 8.30
C THR A 171 8.09 -13.90 6.81
N CYS A 172 7.30 -13.03 6.18
CA CYS A 172 7.47 -12.65 4.77
C CYS A 172 7.84 -11.18 4.59
N HIS A 173 7.30 -10.28 5.43
CA HIS A 173 7.58 -8.85 5.39
C HIS A 173 8.63 -8.48 6.43
N SER A 174 9.88 -8.85 6.16
CA SER A 174 10.97 -8.75 7.14
C SER A 174 11.63 -7.37 7.24
N ALA A 175 11.28 -6.44 6.35
CA ALA A 175 11.80 -5.07 6.40
C ALA A 175 11.40 -4.37 7.72
N PRO A 176 12.20 -3.42 8.22
CA PRO A 176 11.79 -2.59 9.35
C PRO A 176 10.43 -1.91 9.09
N GLY A 177 9.47 -2.08 10.02
CA GLY A 177 8.07 -1.67 9.83
C GLY A 177 7.15 -2.77 9.28
N GLY A 178 7.71 -3.90 8.85
CA GLY A 178 7.00 -5.10 8.43
C GLY A 178 5.96 -4.83 7.33
N PRO A 179 4.66 -5.11 7.58
CA PRO A 179 3.61 -4.84 6.59
C PRO A 179 3.42 -3.36 6.28
N GLU A 180 3.89 -2.44 7.14
CA GLU A 180 3.81 -0.98 6.93
C GLU A 180 5.08 -0.38 6.28
N ALA A 181 6.11 -1.19 6.01
CA ALA A 181 7.32 -0.73 5.33
C ALA A 181 7.00 -0.27 3.90
N CYS A 182 7.57 0.86 3.44
CA CYS A 182 7.24 1.42 2.12
C CYS A 182 7.47 0.41 0.98
N ASN A 183 8.55 -0.38 1.05
CA ASN A 183 8.87 -1.39 0.06
C ASN A 183 7.91 -2.59 0.00
N THR A 184 7.04 -2.74 1.02
CA THR A 184 6.00 -3.78 1.07
C THR A 184 4.86 -3.47 0.11
N CYS A 185 4.46 -2.21 -0.03
CA CYS A 185 3.35 -1.82 -0.91
C CYS A 185 3.83 -1.59 -2.34
N HIS A 186 4.82 -0.71 -2.52
CA HIS A 186 5.45 -0.38 -3.80
C HIS A 186 6.97 -0.43 -3.66
N GLY A 187 7.74 -0.37 -4.74
CA GLY A 187 9.21 -0.43 -4.59
C GLY A 187 9.75 -1.86 -4.65
N ASN A 188 10.93 -2.07 -4.08
CA ASN A 188 11.58 -3.38 -3.98
C ASN A 188 12.45 -3.47 -2.73
N LEU A 189 13.17 -4.57 -2.55
CA LEU A 189 14.04 -4.78 -1.39
C LEU A 189 15.21 -3.77 -1.31
N LEU A 190 15.63 -3.16 -2.42
CA LEU A 190 16.73 -2.20 -2.47
C LEU A 190 16.27 -0.79 -2.08
N ASN A 191 15.12 -0.35 -2.59
CA ASN A 191 14.57 0.97 -2.30
C ASN A 191 13.06 1.02 -2.50
N SER A 192 12.43 2.03 -1.90
CA SER A 192 10.98 2.24 -1.97
C SER A 192 10.52 2.92 -3.26
N ALA A 193 11.42 3.43 -4.10
CA ALA A 193 11.03 4.09 -5.33
C ALA A 193 10.44 3.02 -6.27
N PRO A 194 9.18 3.09 -6.71
CA PRO A 194 8.51 1.99 -7.41
C PRO A 194 9.23 1.48 -8.70
N PRO A 195 9.85 0.28 -8.74
CA PRO A 195 9.81 -0.54 -9.95
C PRO A 195 8.58 -1.46 -9.94
N ARG A 196 7.95 -1.64 -8.78
CA ARG A 196 6.69 -2.34 -8.57
C ARG A 196 5.65 -1.32 -8.12
N ASP A 197 4.53 -1.26 -8.83
CA ASP A 197 3.41 -0.42 -8.44
C ASP A 197 2.52 -1.07 -7.37
N LEU A 198 1.51 -0.33 -6.91
CA LEU A 198 0.54 -0.80 -5.92
C LEU A 198 -0.34 -1.96 -6.42
N SER A 199 -0.36 -2.23 -7.71
CA SER A 199 -1.11 -3.30 -8.37
C SER A 199 -0.24 -4.52 -8.68
N ASN A 200 1.01 -4.55 -8.19
CA ASN A 200 1.98 -5.62 -8.41
C ASN A 200 2.45 -5.73 -9.88
N ASN A 201 2.36 -4.65 -10.65
CA ASN A 201 2.98 -4.58 -11.97
C ASN A 201 4.45 -4.17 -11.85
N PHE A 202 5.29 -4.69 -12.75
CA PHE A 202 6.72 -4.36 -12.84
C PHE A 202 7.13 -3.80 -14.21
N SER A 203 6.23 -3.85 -15.18
CA SER A 203 6.48 -3.39 -16.55
C SER A 203 6.16 -1.90 -16.66
N THR A 204 6.98 -1.16 -17.41
CA THR A 204 6.73 0.24 -17.74
C THR A 204 5.57 0.45 -18.71
N SER A 205 4.91 -0.62 -19.17
CA SER A 205 3.57 -0.51 -19.77
C SER A 205 2.51 -0.06 -18.76
N SER A 206 2.74 -0.28 -17.46
CA SER A 206 1.84 0.13 -16.39
C SER A 206 2.14 1.56 -15.93
N PRO A 207 1.13 2.44 -15.80
CA PRO A 207 1.32 3.83 -15.37
C PRO A 207 2.04 3.99 -14.02
N GLY A 208 1.88 3.03 -13.12
CA GLY A 208 2.51 3.04 -11.79
C GLY A 208 4.00 2.68 -11.79
N VAL A 209 4.56 2.25 -12.93
CA VAL A 209 5.97 1.88 -13.09
C VAL A 209 6.63 2.80 -14.12
N GLY A 210 7.76 3.41 -13.77
CA GLY A 210 8.41 4.36 -14.65
C GLY A 210 9.77 4.86 -14.17
N ALA A 211 10.04 6.13 -14.41
CA ALA A 211 11.35 6.75 -14.31
C ALA A 211 11.92 6.93 -12.89
N HIS A 212 11.22 6.51 -11.84
CA HIS A 212 11.69 6.60 -10.45
C HIS A 212 13.13 6.10 -10.29
N GLN A 213 13.43 4.89 -10.77
CA GLN A 213 14.77 4.30 -10.62
C GLN A 213 15.84 5.13 -11.35
N ALA A 214 15.53 5.65 -12.54
CA ALA A 214 16.45 6.48 -13.30
C ALA A 214 16.82 7.78 -12.55
N HIS A 215 15.86 8.35 -11.81
CA HIS A 215 16.09 9.56 -11.02
C HIS A 215 16.80 9.30 -9.70
N VAL A 216 16.39 8.29 -8.92
CA VAL A 216 16.94 8.07 -7.56
C VAL A 216 18.32 7.43 -7.57
N VAL A 217 18.63 6.62 -8.59
CA VAL A 217 19.97 6.03 -8.77
C VAL A 217 20.92 7.04 -9.43
N GLY A 218 20.38 7.94 -10.26
CA GLY A 218 21.16 8.84 -11.10
C GLY A 218 21.71 8.14 -12.34
N GLY A 219 22.54 8.85 -13.12
CA GLY A 219 22.98 8.34 -14.41
C GLY A 219 24.23 9.00 -14.97
N LYS A 220 24.27 9.11 -16.30
CA LYS A 220 25.37 9.74 -17.05
C LYS A 220 25.36 11.27 -16.93
N LEU A 221 24.19 11.86 -16.68
CA LEU A 221 24.00 13.31 -16.72
C LEU A 221 24.02 13.97 -15.35
N SER A 222 23.62 13.29 -14.28
CA SER A 222 23.53 13.87 -12.94
C SER A 222 23.74 12.79 -11.87
N LEU A 223 23.89 13.24 -10.63
CA LEU A 223 23.71 12.39 -9.45
C LEU A 223 22.24 11.96 -9.31
N GLY A 224 21.99 11.01 -8.42
CA GLY A 224 20.64 10.61 -8.03
C GLY A 224 19.99 11.69 -7.15
N PHE A 225 18.68 11.81 -7.26
CA PHE A 225 17.89 12.78 -6.49
C PHE A 225 17.10 12.08 -5.38
N ASP A 226 16.95 12.73 -4.23
CA ASP A 226 15.96 12.28 -3.24
C ASP A 226 14.54 12.49 -3.79
N CYS A 227 13.58 11.69 -3.33
CA CYS A 227 12.18 11.82 -3.73
C CYS A 227 11.64 13.24 -3.54
N ASN A 228 12.16 13.94 -2.52
CA ASN A 228 11.78 15.31 -2.19
C ASN A 228 12.12 16.32 -3.30
N GLU A 229 13.02 16.01 -4.22
CA GLU A 229 13.30 16.91 -5.33
C GLU A 229 12.16 16.95 -6.37
N CYS A 230 11.23 16.00 -6.30
CA CYS A 230 10.06 15.95 -7.18
C CYS A 230 8.79 16.29 -6.39
N HIS A 231 8.42 15.45 -5.43
CA HIS A 231 7.14 15.53 -4.73
C HIS A 231 7.33 15.36 -3.23
N VAL A 232 6.27 15.59 -2.46
CA VAL A 232 6.29 15.31 -1.01
C VAL A 232 6.60 13.83 -0.80
N LYS A 233 7.70 13.51 -0.10
CA LYS A 233 8.04 12.15 0.31
C LYS A 233 7.33 11.81 1.62
N PRO A 234 6.41 10.82 1.63
CA PRO A 234 5.77 10.36 2.85
C PRO A 234 6.81 9.83 3.85
N SER A 235 6.64 10.16 5.14
CA SER A 235 7.53 9.66 6.21
C SER A 235 7.08 8.32 6.77
N ASN A 236 5.80 7.99 6.61
CA ASN A 236 5.17 6.73 7.03
C ASN A 236 3.86 6.47 6.27
N LEU A 237 3.29 5.27 6.44
CA LEU A 237 2.07 4.82 5.77
C LEU A 237 0.87 5.76 5.95
N LYS A 238 0.73 6.41 7.11
CA LYS A 238 -0.41 7.28 7.43
C LYS A 238 -0.11 8.77 7.21
N SER A 239 0.97 9.09 6.50
CA SER A 239 1.27 10.48 6.14
C SER A 239 0.09 11.06 5.35
N PRO A 240 -0.35 12.30 5.64
CA PRO A 240 -1.40 12.96 4.86
C PRO A 240 -1.09 12.91 3.36
N GLY A 241 -2.08 12.54 2.54
CA GLY A 241 -1.93 12.41 1.08
C GLY A 241 -1.20 11.16 0.58
N HIS A 242 -0.75 10.25 1.46
CA HIS A 242 -0.13 8.99 0.99
C HIS A 242 -1.15 7.88 0.70
N LEU A 243 -2.18 7.76 1.54
CA LEU A 243 -3.27 6.80 1.38
C LEU A 243 -4.59 7.53 1.11
N PRO A 244 -5.53 6.88 0.39
CA PRO A 244 -6.94 7.29 0.33
C PRO A 244 -7.56 7.26 1.72
N VAL A 245 -7.43 8.33 2.51
CA VAL A 245 -7.93 8.37 3.90
C VAL A 245 -9.23 9.15 4.05
N SER A 246 -9.78 9.65 2.96
CA SER A 246 -11.00 10.44 2.99
C SER A 246 -12.05 9.87 2.04
N SER A 247 -13.31 9.92 2.48
CA SER A 247 -14.48 9.47 1.71
C SER A 247 -14.76 10.31 0.46
N ASP A 248 -13.97 11.36 0.23
CA ASP A 248 -13.99 12.23 -0.94
C ASP A 248 -12.86 11.95 -1.95
N ASP A 249 -11.97 10.97 -1.69
CA ASP A 249 -10.98 10.53 -2.68
C ASP A 249 -11.68 9.81 -3.84
N THR A 250 -11.75 10.50 -4.97
CA THR A 250 -12.35 10.01 -6.23
C THR A 250 -11.35 9.25 -7.11
N THR A 251 -10.10 9.09 -6.66
CA THR A 251 -8.99 8.47 -7.40
C THR A 251 -8.28 7.35 -6.63
N PRO A 252 -9.01 6.39 -6.03
CA PRO A 252 -8.39 5.37 -5.19
C PRO A 252 -7.33 4.57 -5.95
N ASN A 253 -6.19 4.35 -5.30
CA ASN A 253 -5.03 3.62 -5.83
C ASN A 253 -4.27 4.31 -6.98
N LYS A 254 -4.49 5.61 -7.21
CA LYS A 254 -3.60 6.45 -8.03
C LYS A 254 -2.71 7.26 -7.10
N ALA A 255 -1.42 7.38 -7.44
CA ALA A 255 -0.51 8.20 -6.67
C ALA A 255 -0.83 9.69 -6.91
N GLU A 256 -1.06 10.46 -5.86
CA GLU A 256 -1.14 11.91 -5.94
C GLU A 256 0.28 12.50 -5.99
N VAL A 257 0.62 13.16 -7.09
CA VAL A 257 1.93 13.82 -7.24
C VAL A 257 1.82 15.27 -6.78
N ILE A 258 2.06 15.49 -5.48
CA ILE A 258 2.09 16.83 -4.89
C ILE A 258 3.53 17.36 -4.92
N PHE A 259 3.83 18.26 -5.84
CA PHE A 259 5.15 18.89 -5.97
C PHE A 259 5.42 19.86 -4.82
N GLN A 260 6.51 19.66 -4.08
CA GLN A 260 6.80 20.46 -2.90
C GLN A 260 7.36 21.85 -3.25
N PRO A 261 7.16 22.89 -2.41
CA PRO A 261 7.59 24.25 -2.73
C PRO A 261 9.11 24.46 -2.80
N LEU A 262 9.88 23.74 -1.97
CA LEU A 262 11.33 23.94 -1.81
C LEU A 262 12.18 22.89 -2.56
N SER A 263 11.63 22.26 -3.59
CA SER A 263 12.35 21.27 -4.39
C SER A 263 13.17 21.91 -5.51
N LEU A 264 14.20 21.19 -5.95
CA LEU A 264 14.93 21.51 -7.17
C LEU A 264 14.03 21.57 -8.41
N SER A 265 12.97 20.76 -8.48
CA SER A 265 11.99 20.83 -9.59
C SER A 265 11.30 22.20 -9.71
N ARG A 266 11.25 23.00 -8.64
CA ARG A 266 10.74 24.38 -8.61
C ARG A 266 11.82 25.45 -8.55
N ASN A 267 13.09 25.09 -8.76
CA ASN A 267 14.19 26.04 -8.71
C ASN A 267 14.01 27.15 -9.76
N SER A 268 13.86 28.38 -9.28
CA SER A 268 13.54 29.54 -10.11
C SER A 268 14.80 30.14 -10.73
N THR A 269 14.70 30.58 -11.99
CA THR A 269 15.84 31.19 -12.68
C THR A 269 15.54 32.64 -13.10
N PRO A 270 16.33 33.62 -12.64
CA PRO A 270 16.20 35.02 -13.06
C PRO A 270 16.31 35.24 -14.56
N ILE A 271 15.35 35.97 -15.11
CA ILE A 271 15.28 36.36 -16.52
C ILE A 271 15.49 37.87 -16.74
N GLY A 272 15.45 38.65 -15.65
CA GLY A 272 15.62 40.10 -15.68
C GLY A 272 15.85 40.67 -14.28
N ILE A 273 15.80 42.00 -14.16
CA ILE A 273 15.86 42.67 -12.86
C ILE A 273 14.49 42.52 -12.19
N GLY A 274 14.44 41.80 -11.07
CA GLY A 274 13.19 41.55 -10.34
C GLY A 274 12.32 40.43 -10.92
N ASP A 275 12.64 39.92 -12.11
CA ASP A 275 11.85 38.89 -12.79
C ASP A 275 12.55 37.53 -12.77
N SER A 276 11.80 36.49 -12.39
CA SER A 276 12.26 35.11 -12.40
C SER A 276 11.27 34.22 -13.14
N LEU A 277 11.81 33.28 -13.91
CA LEU A 277 11.04 32.16 -14.42
C LEU A 277 10.86 31.16 -13.27
N VAL A 278 9.63 30.99 -12.82
CA VAL A 278 9.25 30.11 -11.71
C VAL A 278 8.60 28.86 -12.29
N PRO A 279 9.20 27.66 -12.13
CA PRO A 279 8.58 26.42 -12.58
C PRO A 279 7.26 26.15 -11.87
N ASN A 280 6.27 25.67 -12.63
CA ASN A 280 5.02 25.14 -12.11
C ASN A 280 4.85 23.67 -12.51
N PRO A 281 5.57 22.75 -11.84
CA PRO A 281 5.55 21.33 -12.15
C PRO A 281 4.14 20.74 -12.28
N ASN A 282 3.96 19.93 -13.31
CA ASN A 282 2.71 19.25 -13.58
C ASN A 282 2.99 17.81 -14.02
N TYR A 283 2.19 16.88 -13.49
CA TYR A 283 2.10 15.52 -13.99
C TYR A 283 0.74 15.30 -14.68
N ASN A 284 0.77 15.07 -16.00
CA ASN A 284 -0.43 14.72 -16.75
C ASN A 284 -0.66 13.21 -16.71
N TYR A 285 -1.69 12.78 -15.98
CA TYR A 285 -2.02 11.36 -15.78
C TYR A 285 -2.55 10.64 -17.03
N GLU A 286 -3.09 11.36 -18.01
CA GLU A 286 -3.60 10.76 -19.25
C GLU A 286 -2.45 10.47 -20.23
N GLN A 287 -1.54 11.44 -20.36
CA GLN A 287 -0.39 11.35 -21.27
C GLN A 287 0.84 10.71 -20.62
N LEU A 288 0.81 10.51 -19.29
CA LEU A 288 1.92 10.08 -18.46
C LEU A 288 3.16 10.96 -18.67
N THR A 289 2.98 12.29 -18.70
CA THR A 289 4.07 13.25 -18.95
C THR A 289 4.31 14.14 -17.75
N CYS A 290 5.58 14.49 -17.54
CA CYS A 290 6.00 15.47 -16.54
C CYS A 290 6.48 16.73 -17.26
N SER A 291 5.97 17.91 -16.89
CA SER A 291 6.33 19.17 -17.55
C SER A 291 6.53 20.31 -16.55
N ASN A 292 7.03 21.44 -17.05
CA ASN A 292 7.16 22.69 -16.30
C ASN A 292 8.00 22.58 -15.02
N THR A 293 9.02 21.71 -15.03
CA THR A 293 10.00 21.58 -13.95
C THR A 293 11.34 22.13 -14.40
N TYR A 294 12.18 22.58 -13.44
CA TYR A 294 13.57 22.94 -13.71
C TYR A 294 14.31 21.81 -14.44
N CYS A 295 14.21 20.57 -13.96
CA CYS A 295 14.90 19.43 -14.56
C CYS A 295 14.45 19.15 -16.00
N HIS A 296 13.20 19.46 -16.33
CA HIS A 296 12.61 19.26 -17.65
C HIS A 296 12.53 20.57 -18.44
N GLY A 297 13.59 21.39 -18.35
CA GLY A 297 13.81 22.49 -19.28
C GLY A 297 13.11 23.81 -18.95
N TYR A 298 12.34 23.90 -17.86
CA TYR A 298 11.66 25.13 -17.44
C TYR A 298 12.60 26.06 -16.67
N PHE A 299 13.64 26.53 -17.34
CA PHE A 299 14.60 27.50 -16.84
C PHE A 299 15.08 28.40 -17.97
N ARG A 300 15.78 29.49 -17.63
CA ARG A 300 16.32 30.43 -18.60
C ARG A 300 17.19 29.72 -19.65
N ASN A 301 16.84 29.90 -20.93
CA ASN A 301 17.48 29.26 -22.09
C ASN A 301 17.32 27.72 -22.15
N GLY A 302 16.47 27.15 -21.32
CA GLY A 302 16.06 25.75 -21.41
C GLY A 302 15.01 25.52 -22.49
N ASN A 303 14.78 24.25 -22.81
CA ASN A 303 13.71 23.81 -23.69
C ASN A 303 12.39 23.72 -22.92
N LEU A 304 11.59 24.79 -22.95
CA LEU A 304 10.29 24.85 -22.27
C LEU A 304 9.27 23.79 -22.75
N GLY A 305 9.50 23.20 -23.93
CA GLY A 305 8.67 22.12 -24.48
C GLY A 305 9.11 20.71 -24.07
N ASN A 306 10.16 20.58 -23.26
CA ASN A 306 10.65 19.28 -22.82
C ASN A 306 9.66 18.61 -21.86
N THR A 307 8.89 17.66 -22.40
CA THR A 307 7.78 16.98 -21.73
C THR A 307 7.98 15.46 -21.76
N PRO A 308 8.97 14.93 -21.01
CA PRO A 308 9.28 13.50 -21.01
C PRO A 308 8.09 12.65 -20.55
N LYS A 309 8.05 11.41 -21.05
CA LYS A 309 7.04 10.42 -20.72
C LYS A 309 7.57 9.56 -19.57
N TRP A 310 6.83 9.56 -18.48
CA TRP A 310 7.15 8.91 -17.21
C TRP A 310 7.56 7.45 -17.35
N ASN A 311 6.93 6.73 -18.28
CA ASN A 311 7.09 5.31 -18.46
C ASN A 311 7.98 4.93 -19.66
N VAL A 312 8.67 5.91 -20.27
CA VAL A 312 9.69 5.69 -21.29
C VAL A 312 11.07 5.81 -20.62
N VAL A 313 11.73 4.68 -20.38
CA VAL A 313 13.00 4.58 -19.64
C VAL A 313 14.14 3.97 -20.45
N ASP A 314 14.08 4.11 -21.77
CA ASP A 314 15.07 3.61 -22.74
C ASP A 314 16.27 4.55 -22.96
N GLY A 315 16.28 5.69 -22.26
CA GLY A 315 17.32 6.71 -22.35
C GLY A 315 17.15 7.73 -23.47
N THR A 316 16.16 7.56 -24.37
CA THR A 316 15.93 8.45 -25.52
C THR A 316 15.62 9.89 -25.10
N GLN A 317 14.97 10.07 -23.95
CA GLN A 317 14.56 11.38 -23.43
C GLN A 317 15.67 12.11 -22.67
N SER A 318 16.82 11.46 -22.48
CA SER A 318 18.00 12.00 -21.78
C SER A 318 19.17 12.33 -22.72
N ALA A 319 18.93 12.46 -24.02
CA ALA A 319 19.96 12.84 -24.96
C ALA A 319 20.39 14.31 -24.77
N CYS A 320 21.68 14.61 -24.98
CA CYS A 320 22.18 15.98 -25.02
C CYS A 320 21.37 16.83 -26.02
N GLY A 321 20.96 18.03 -25.62
CA GLY A 321 20.12 18.93 -26.43
C GLY A 321 18.63 18.90 -26.07
N THR A 322 18.14 17.88 -25.35
CA THR A 322 16.69 17.79 -25.03
C THR A 322 16.27 18.79 -23.95
N CYS A 323 17.12 19.06 -22.96
CA CYS A 323 16.82 19.98 -21.85
C CYS A 323 17.19 21.44 -22.15
N HIS A 324 18.29 21.67 -22.86
CA HIS A 324 18.76 22.98 -23.33
C HIS A 324 19.56 22.80 -24.63
N GLY A 325 19.69 23.87 -25.41
CA GLY A 325 20.47 23.85 -26.65
C GLY A 325 21.98 23.66 -26.41
N LEU A 326 22.70 23.26 -27.45
CA LEU A 326 24.17 23.12 -27.44
C LEU A 326 24.77 23.88 -28.64
N PRO A 327 25.05 25.20 -28.52
CA PRO A 327 24.91 26.05 -27.32
C PRO A 327 23.45 26.44 -26.99
N PRO A 328 23.16 26.88 -25.75
CA PRO A 328 21.85 27.41 -25.40
C PRO A 328 21.48 28.67 -26.20
N GLY A 329 20.19 29.00 -26.26
CA GLY A 329 19.70 30.20 -26.93
C GLY A 329 19.86 31.50 -26.12
N GLY A 330 19.15 32.55 -26.54
CA GLY A 330 19.16 33.85 -25.89
C GLY A 330 20.47 34.61 -26.12
N ASN A 331 21.02 35.20 -25.06
CA ASN A 331 22.27 35.98 -25.11
C ASN A 331 23.52 35.10 -24.92
N HIS A 332 23.40 33.78 -24.96
CA HIS A 332 24.56 32.89 -24.87
C HIS A 332 25.43 33.04 -26.14
N PRO A 333 26.76 33.12 -26.04
CA PRO A 333 27.63 33.20 -27.21
C PRO A 333 27.44 31.98 -28.14
N GLY A 334 27.33 32.22 -29.44
CA GLY A 334 27.34 31.16 -30.45
C GLY A 334 28.76 30.64 -30.65
N VAL A 335 29.11 29.54 -29.99
CA VAL A 335 30.46 28.94 -30.02
C VAL A 335 30.42 27.45 -30.32
N SER A 336 31.56 26.88 -30.71
CA SER A 336 31.71 25.44 -30.93
C SER A 336 31.62 24.64 -29.62
N SER A 337 31.28 23.34 -29.71
CA SER A 337 31.28 22.42 -28.58
C SER A 337 32.65 22.34 -27.87
N THR A 338 33.75 22.49 -28.60
CA THR A 338 35.10 22.56 -28.04
C THR A 338 35.27 23.73 -27.08
N SER A 339 34.74 24.90 -27.44
CA SER A 339 34.81 26.10 -26.60
C SER A 339 33.96 25.96 -25.34
N CYS A 340 32.83 25.24 -25.40
CA CYS A 340 32.02 24.94 -24.21
C CYS A 340 32.85 24.22 -23.15
N ALA A 341 33.56 23.15 -23.52
CA ALA A 341 34.32 22.32 -22.59
C ALA A 341 35.70 22.85 -22.22
N SER A 342 36.32 23.67 -23.06
CA SER A 342 37.68 24.17 -22.80
C SER A 342 37.71 25.56 -22.17
N SER A 343 36.74 26.43 -22.52
CA SER A 343 36.79 27.85 -22.17
C SER A 343 35.83 28.24 -21.05
N CYS A 344 34.58 27.77 -21.07
CA CYS A 344 33.52 28.31 -20.22
C CYS A 344 32.98 27.32 -19.19
N HIS A 345 32.70 26.08 -19.56
CA HIS A 345 32.05 25.07 -18.70
C HIS A 345 33.00 23.92 -18.35
N ASN A 346 34.30 24.20 -18.31
CA ASN A 346 35.40 23.22 -18.22
C ASN A 346 35.46 22.41 -16.91
N ASP A 347 34.67 22.79 -15.92
CA ASP A 347 34.56 22.13 -14.63
C ASP A 347 33.36 21.18 -14.54
N VAL A 348 32.39 21.29 -15.45
CA VAL A 348 31.20 20.44 -15.50
C VAL A 348 31.16 19.55 -16.74
N VAL A 349 31.68 20.01 -17.88
CA VAL A 349 31.72 19.24 -19.13
C VAL A 349 33.12 19.12 -19.70
N GLU A 350 33.35 18.03 -20.43
CA GLU A 350 34.58 17.77 -21.16
C GLU A 350 34.27 17.30 -22.60
N LEU A 351 35.28 17.34 -23.47
CA LEU A 351 35.23 16.70 -24.77
C LEU A 351 35.85 15.31 -24.70
N SER A 352 35.11 14.31 -25.18
CA SER A 352 35.60 12.95 -25.35
C SER A 352 35.11 12.40 -26.68
N GLY A 353 36.04 12.00 -27.56
CA GLY A 353 35.70 11.47 -28.89
C GLY A 353 34.95 12.48 -29.77
N GLY A 354 35.22 13.78 -29.61
CA GLY A 354 34.54 14.85 -30.35
C GLY A 354 33.13 15.20 -29.85
N GLN A 355 32.66 14.58 -28.76
CA GLN A 355 31.34 14.84 -28.17
C GLN A 355 31.48 15.40 -26.75
N LEU A 356 30.53 16.28 -26.37
CA LEU A 356 30.43 16.77 -25.00
C LEU A 356 29.95 15.66 -24.07
N ARG A 357 30.58 15.57 -22.91
CA ARG A 357 30.18 14.67 -21.81
C ARG A 357 30.21 15.42 -20.48
N ILE A 358 29.39 14.97 -19.54
CA ILE A 358 29.42 15.47 -18.17
C ILE A 358 30.63 14.86 -17.46
N LYS A 359 31.56 15.73 -17.06
CA LYS A 359 32.76 15.39 -16.30
C LYS A 359 32.46 15.33 -14.81
N ASP A 360 31.74 16.34 -14.30
CA ASP A 360 31.30 16.39 -12.90
C ASP A 360 29.77 16.39 -12.82
N LYS A 361 29.22 15.25 -12.41
CA LYS A 361 27.78 15.04 -12.29
C LYS A 361 27.15 15.80 -11.11
N SER A 362 27.94 16.23 -10.13
CA SER A 362 27.45 17.04 -9.00
C SER A 362 27.11 18.48 -9.41
N LYS A 363 27.66 18.91 -10.55
CA LYS A 363 27.52 20.27 -11.10
C LYS A 363 26.50 20.39 -12.23
N HIS A 364 25.95 19.27 -12.72
CA HIS A 364 24.99 19.25 -13.82
C HIS A 364 23.62 18.84 -13.30
N VAL A 365 22.62 19.71 -13.50
CA VAL A 365 21.26 19.61 -12.92
C VAL A 365 21.26 19.77 -11.40
N ASN A 366 21.90 20.84 -10.90
CA ASN A 366 21.97 21.15 -9.46
C ASN A 366 21.43 22.54 -9.10
N GLY A 367 20.75 23.20 -10.04
CA GLY A 367 20.13 24.51 -9.81
C GLY A 367 21.07 25.70 -9.97
N LYS A 368 22.32 25.50 -10.39
CA LYS A 368 23.32 26.56 -10.57
C LYS A 368 23.89 26.61 -11.99
N LEU A 369 24.52 27.73 -12.32
CA LEU A 369 25.30 27.92 -13.52
C LEU A 369 26.79 27.67 -13.22
N SER A 370 27.38 26.67 -13.87
CA SER A 370 28.84 26.45 -13.82
C SER A 370 29.52 27.28 -14.91
N LEU A 371 30.43 28.18 -14.55
CA LEU A 371 31.17 29.04 -15.47
C LEU A 371 32.58 29.33 -14.95
N TYR A 372 33.58 29.14 -15.80
CA TYR A 372 35.00 29.39 -15.54
C TYR A 372 35.54 28.70 -14.27
N GLY A 373 35.03 27.51 -13.95
CA GLY A 373 35.42 26.78 -12.75
C GLY A 373 34.64 27.11 -11.47
N TYR A 374 33.65 28.01 -11.55
CA TYR A 374 32.85 28.46 -10.42
C TYR A 374 31.37 28.14 -10.63
N GLU A 375 30.66 27.89 -9.53
CA GLU A 375 29.21 27.83 -9.53
C GLU A 375 28.62 29.17 -9.12
N LEU A 376 27.67 29.64 -9.92
CA LEU A 376 26.92 30.85 -9.69
C LEU A 376 25.47 30.47 -9.53
N ASP A 377 24.80 30.99 -8.51
CA ASP A 377 23.35 30.98 -8.50
C ASP A 377 22.84 31.76 -9.72
N PHE A 378 21.71 31.36 -10.30
CA PHE A 378 21.13 32.09 -11.43
C PHE A 378 20.75 33.55 -11.11
N SER A 379 20.95 34.02 -9.87
CA SER A 379 20.92 35.43 -9.49
C SER A 379 21.88 36.25 -10.34
N VAL A 380 21.32 37.08 -11.22
CA VAL A 380 22.10 38.13 -11.87
C VAL A 380 22.43 39.13 -10.75
N LYS A 381 23.66 39.09 -10.22
CA LYS A 381 24.18 40.20 -9.42
C LYS A 381 24.00 41.47 -10.25
N GLN A 382 23.30 42.43 -9.67
CA GLN A 382 23.20 43.80 -10.14
C GLN A 382 24.58 44.21 -10.65
N LYS A 383 24.70 44.59 -11.92
CA LYS A 383 25.80 45.47 -12.31
C LYS A 383 25.53 46.77 -11.57
N ASP A 384 26.07 46.89 -10.37
CA ASP A 384 26.24 48.20 -9.77
C ASP A 384 26.98 49.04 -10.79
N LYS A 385 26.34 50.14 -11.20
CA LYS A 385 26.98 51.20 -11.97
C LYS A 385 28.28 51.51 -11.24
N ILE A 386 29.41 51.32 -11.90
CA ILE A 386 30.67 51.95 -11.50
C ILE A 386 30.40 53.46 -11.56
N VAL A 387 30.08 54.05 -10.41
CA VAL A 387 30.08 55.48 -10.21
C VAL A 387 31.41 55.82 -9.55
N GLY A 388 32.31 56.39 -10.35
CA GLY A 388 33.34 57.32 -9.89
C GLY A 388 34.56 56.71 -9.20
N LEU A 389 35.60 56.43 -9.98
CA LEU A 389 36.95 56.83 -9.57
C LEU A 389 37.36 57.98 -10.47
N GLY A 390 37.16 59.18 -9.96
CA GLY A 390 37.76 60.39 -10.50
C GLY A 390 39.27 60.28 -10.41
N LEU A 391 39.91 60.73 -11.49
CA LEU A 391 41.33 61.02 -11.56
C LEU A 391 41.75 61.90 -10.38
N LYS A 392 42.81 61.48 -9.68
CA LYS A 392 43.89 62.37 -9.26
C LYS A 392 45.19 61.79 -9.77
#